data_AF-A0A2E7WLT9-F1
#
_entry.id   AF-A0A2E7WLT9-F1
#
_cell.length_a   1.000
_cell.length_b   1.000
_cell.length_c   1.000
_cell.angle_alpha   90.00
_cell.angle_beta   90.00
_cell.angle_gamma   90.00
#
_symmetry.space_group_name_H-M   'P 1'
#
loop_
_entity.id
_entity.type
_entity.pdbx_description
1 polymer ?
#
loop_
_entity_poly.entity_id
_entity_poly.type
_entity_poly.pdbx_seq_one_letter_code
_entity_poly.pdbx_strand_id
1 'polypeptide(L)'
;MTRLAAAFLEQASHCDKLGSAFMARLLRLVAQHWPIEGALAQRLEAWPGDIGPKGASLPLRLASALHALVLNGQSAQLRSAYPPHHTNDDQLIKAVQTTLTRHGRFIENWLTYPPQTNEVARSAGLIPAAMWLQHQYKLPIFLSELGASAGLNLGFDRFALTVPGHRFGPDQPVLDLAPDWYGPVPTGLWPHIAERRGVDLNPLDPTKHEDATRLIAYQWPDQPERIARTRAAIAHHSANVDTGDAIDWLAHRLELPRDGHLHLIYHTIAWQYFPPEQQARGRALLAHAGAQAT
;
A
#
# COMPACT_ATOMS: atom_id res chain seq x y z
N MET A 1 -3.53 -13.84 27.71
CA MET A 1 -3.64 -13.28 26.34
C MET A 1 -2.36 -13.63 25.60
N THR A 2 -2.45 -14.29 24.45
CA THR A 2 -1.26 -14.67 23.67
C THR A 2 -0.61 -13.46 22.99
N ARG A 3 0.62 -13.63 22.49
CA ARG A 3 1.32 -12.57 21.75
C ARG A 3 0.53 -12.13 20.51
N LEU A 4 -0.06 -13.09 19.79
CA LEU A 4 -0.85 -12.80 18.59
C LEU A 4 -2.19 -12.12 18.92
N ALA A 5 -2.86 -12.52 20.01
CA ALA A 5 -4.05 -11.82 20.51
C ALA A 5 -3.76 -10.34 20.84
N ALA A 6 -2.62 -10.05 21.49
CA ALA A 6 -2.20 -8.68 21.75
C ALA A 6 -1.91 -7.90 20.45
N ALA A 7 -1.25 -8.53 19.47
CA ALA A 7 -0.99 -7.92 18.17
C ALA A 7 -2.28 -7.61 17.39
N PHE A 8 -3.31 -8.45 17.48
CA PHE A 8 -4.62 -8.15 16.90
C PHE A 8 -5.26 -6.90 17.53
N LEU A 9 -5.20 -6.76 18.86
CA LEU A 9 -5.73 -5.57 19.55
C LEU A 9 -4.96 -4.30 19.18
N GLU A 10 -3.64 -4.39 19.06
CA GLU A 10 -2.81 -3.29 18.58
C GLU A 10 -3.20 -2.88 17.16
N GLN A 11 -3.29 -3.83 16.22
CA GLN A 11 -3.72 -3.54 14.85
C GLN A 11 -5.14 -2.97 14.81
N ALA A 12 -6.06 -3.46 15.65
CA ALA A 12 -7.42 -2.94 15.77
C ALA A 12 -7.42 -1.46 16.17
N SER A 13 -6.57 -1.06 17.12
CA SER A 13 -6.42 0.35 17.52
C SER A 13 -5.95 1.23 16.37
N HIS A 14 -5.03 0.74 15.53
CA HIS A 14 -4.58 1.46 14.34
C HIS A 14 -5.70 1.60 13.31
N CYS A 15 -6.47 0.55 13.05
CA CYS A 15 -7.62 0.61 12.14
C CYS A 15 -8.66 1.64 12.59
N ASP A 16 -8.97 1.69 13.89
CA ASP A 16 -9.93 2.62 14.48
C ASP A 16 -9.48 4.08 14.30
N LYS A 17 -8.21 4.37 14.64
CA LYS A 17 -7.60 5.70 14.48
C LYS A 17 -7.56 6.19 13.03
N LEU A 18 -7.54 5.27 12.08
CA LEU A 18 -7.47 5.54 10.65
C LEU A 18 -8.85 5.41 9.96
N GLY A 19 -9.93 5.31 10.74
CA GLY A 19 -11.30 5.39 10.24
C GLY A 19 -11.84 4.09 9.64
N SER A 20 -11.43 2.93 10.16
CA SER A 20 -12.03 1.63 9.81
C SER A 20 -12.59 0.93 11.04
N ALA A 21 -13.85 1.24 11.33
CA ALA A 21 -14.60 0.66 12.44
C ALA A 21 -14.84 -0.84 12.24
N PHE A 22 -15.07 -1.30 11.00
CA PHE A 22 -15.27 -2.71 10.71
C PHE A 22 -13.99 -3.51 10.97
N MET A 23 -12.83 -3.05 10.48
CA MET A 23 -11.59 -3.79 10.70
C MET A 23 -11.18 -3.78 12.17
N ALA A 24 -11.39 -2.68 12.88
CA ALA A 24 -11.18 -2.62 14.32
C ALA A 24 -12.06 -3.64 15.07
N ARG A 25 -13.35 -3.71 14.73
CA ARG A 25 -14.28 -4.70 15.29
C ARG A 25 -13.86 -6.14 14.97
N LEU A 26 -13.58 -6.44 13.70
CA LEU A 26 -13.14 -7.76 13.24
C LEU A 26 -11.92 -8.24 14.04
N LEU A 27 -10.89 -7.40 14.15
CA LEU A 27 -9.64 -7.75 14.81
C LEU A 27 -9.80 -7.89 16.33
N ARG A 28 -10.65 -7.08 16.98
CA ARG A 28 -11.00 -7.24 18.40
C ARG A 28 -11.71 -8.57 18.66
N LEU A 29 -12.67 -8.95 17.81
CA LEU A 29 -13.35 -10.24 17.92
C LEU A 29 -12.38 -11.40 17.71
N VAL A 30 -11.51 -11.32 16.69
CA VAL A 30 -10.48 -12.34 16.49
C VAL A 30 -9.61 -12.46 17.74
N ALA A 31 -9.16 -11.35 18.32
CA ALA A 31 -8.34 -11.35 19.54
C ALA A 31 -9.03 -11.99 20.76
N GLN A 32 -10.33 -11.69 20.96
CA GLN A 32 -11.12 -12.22 22.09
C GLN A 32 -11.31 -13.74 22.00
N HIS A 33 -11.36 -14.28 20.79
CA HIS A 33 -11.59 -15.70 20.51
C HIS A 33 -10.31 -16.44 20.09
N TRP A 34 -9.14 -15.84 20.29
CA TRP A 34 -7.85 -16.43 19.93
C TRP A 34 -7.19 -17.17 21.12
N PRO A 35 -6.55 -18.34 20.90
CA PRO A 35 -6.45 -19.06 19.63
C PRO A 35 -7.75 -19.78 19.27
N ILE A 36 -8.05 -19.81 17.97
CA ILE A 36 -9.06 -20.73 17.46
C ILE A 36 -8.48 -22.16 17.43
N GLU A 37 -9.35 -23.17 17.47
CA GLU A 37 -8.91 -24.56 17.34
C GLU A 37 -8.35 -24.84 15.93
N GLY A 38 -7.23 -25.59 15.86
CA GLY A 38 -6.68 -26.11 14.61
C GLY A 38 -5.21 -25.78 14.36
N ALA A 39 -4.64 -26.42 13.34
CA ALA A 39 -3.22 -26.34 13.01
C ALA A 39 -2.78 -24.95 12.52
N LEU A 40 -3.69 -24.18 11.91
CA LEU A 40 -3.41 -22.80 11.50
C LEU A 40 -3.03 -21.93 12.71
N ALA A 41 -3.81 -21.96 13.79
CA ALA A 41 -3.54 -21.14 14.96
C ALA A 41 -2.19 -21.49 15.62
N GLN A 42 -1.86 -22.79 15.71
CA GLN A 42 -0.56 -23.25 16.21
C GLN A 42 0.60 -22.70 15.36
N ARG A 43 0.45 -22.72 14.02
CA ARG A 43 1.45 -22.17 13.09
C ARG A 43 1.59 -20.65 13.22
N LEU A 44 0.49 -19.92 13.39
CA LEU A 44 0.56 -18.46 13.53
C LEU A 44 1.15 -18.03 14.88
N GLU A 45 0.90 -18.79 15.96
CA GLU A 45 1.56 -18.55 17.26
C GLU A 45 3.06 -18.87 17.21
N ALA A 46 3.46 -19.86 16.40
CA ALA A 46 4.85 -20.21 16.18
C ALA A 46 5.57 -19.32 15.14
N TRP A 47 4.94 -18.24 14.66
CA TRP A 47 5.52 -17.37 13.63
C TRP A 47 6.84 -16.74 14.13
N PRO A 48 7.94 -16.86 13.37
CA PRO A 48 9.25 -16.40 13.82
C PRO A 48 9.37 -14.86 13.79
N GLY A 49 10.18 -14.32 14.69
CA GLY A 49 10.55 -12.90 14.67
C GLY A 49 9.44 -11.96 15.14
N ASP A 50 9.43 -10.74 14.61
CA ASP A 50 8.43 -9.72 14.94
C ASP A 50 7.13 -9.93 14.15
N ILE A 51 6.01 -10.17 14.83
CA ILE A 51 4.68 -10.33 14.21
C ILE A 51 3.93 -8.99 14.04
N GLY A 52 4.42 -7.93 14.68
CA GLY A 52 3.82 -6.61 14.67
C GLY A 52 4.07 -5.83 13.37
N PRO A 53 3.61 -4.57 13.29
CA PRO A 53 3.69 -3.74 12.08
C PRO A 53 5.11 -3.43 11.61
N LYS A 54 6.12 -3.58 12.48
CA LYS A 54 7.54 -3.39 12.15
C LYS A 54 8.21 -4.64 11.56
N GLY A 55 7.53 -5.80 11.63
CA GLY A 55 8.00 -7.06 11.07
C GLY A 55 6.98 -7.67 10.11
N ALA A 56 6.43 -8.82 10.46
CA ALA A 56 5.53 -9.57 9.60
C ALA A 56 4.19 -8.87 9.37
N SER A 57 3.74 -8.00 10.28
CA SER A 57 2.37 -7.42 10.24
C SER A 57 1.31 -8.53 10.15
N LEU A 58 1.47 -9.59 10.94
CA LEU A 58 0.68 -10.82 10.83
C LEU A 58 -0.83 -10.59 11.00
N PRO A 59 -1.30 -9.72 11.93
CA PRO A 59 -2.71 -9.33 12.01
C PRO A 59 -3.27 -8.77 10.70
N LEU A 60 -2.51 -7.88 10.04
CA LEU A 60 -2.90 -7.29 8.76
C LEU A 60 -2.92 -8.33 7.64
N ARG A 61 -1.92 -9.23 7.60
CA ARG A 61 -1.89 -10.32 6.61
C ARG A 61 -3.12 -11.24 6.78
N LEU A 62 -3.47 -11.63 8.00
CA LEU A 62 -4.65 -12.47 8.26
C LEU A 62 -5.95 -11.78 7.84
N ALA A 63 -6.11 -10.52 8.24
CA ALA A 63 -7.23 -9.68 7.83
C ALA A 63 -7.37 -9.62 6.29
N SER A 64 -6.26 -9.43 5.58
CA SER A 64 -6.26 -9.40 4.11
C SER A 64 -6.59 -10.78 3.51
N ALA A 65 -6.16 -11.88 4.12
CA ALA A 65 -6.49 -13.23 3.64
C ALA A 65 -8.00 -13.50 3.73
N LEU A 66 -8.63 -13.08 4.84
CA LEU A 66 -10.08 -13.14 5.01
C LEU A 66 -10.79 -12.28 3.96
N HIS A 67 -10.31 -11.05 3.72
CA HIS A 67 -10.87 -10.18 2.70
C HIS A 67 -10.70 -10.76 1.28
N ALA A 68 -9.56 -11.39 0.96
CA ALA A 68 -9.33 -12.06 -0.31
C ALA A 68 -10.34 -13.20 -0.56
N LEU A 69 -10.65 -14.00 0.48
CA LEU A 69 -11.68 -15.04 0.39
C LEU A 69 -13.09 -14.46 0.12
N VAL A 70 -13.37 -13.26 0.65
CA VAL A 70 -14.62 -12.52 0.34
C VAL A 70 -14.61 -12.03 -1.11
N LEU A 71 -13.53 -11.39 -1.56
CA LEU A 71 -13.38 -10.85 -2.91
C LEU A 71 -13.48 -11.94 -3.99
N ASN A 72 -12.92 -13.11 -3.72
CA ASN A 72 -12.96 -14.27 -4.62
C ASN A 72 -14.26 -15.09 -4.51
N GLY A 73 -15.19 -14.72 -3.62
CA GLY A 73 -16.43 -15.47 -3.42
C GLY A 73 -16.24 -16.87 -2.81
N GLN A 74 -15.11 -17.13 -2.15
CA GLN A 74 -14.73 -18.44 -1.64
C GLN A 74 -15.34 -18.75 -0.26
N SER A 75 -15.88 -17.75 0.44
CA SER A 75 -16.62 -17.92 1.68
C SER A 75 -17.91 -17.09 1.66
N ALA A 76 -19.05 -17.75 1.37
CA ALA A 76 -20.36 -17.10 1.34
C ALA A 76 -20.77 -16.54 2.71
N GLN A 77 -20.47 -17.26 3.79
CA GLN A 77 -20.75 -16.81 5.16
C GLN A 77 -19.96 -15.56 5.53
N LEU A 78 -18.66 -15.54 5.20
CA LEU A 78 -17.82 -14.37 5.46
C LEU A 78 -18.24 -13.18 4.60
N ARG A 79 -18.61 -13.42 3.34
CA ARG A 79 -19.14 -12.38 2.44
C ARG A 79 -20.41 -11.73 3.01
N SER A 80 -21.35 -12.52 3.55
CA SER A 80 -22.55 -12.00 4.20
C SER A 80 -22.28 -11.27 5.51
N ALA A 81 -21.10 -11.45 6.10
CA ALA A 81 -20.67 -10.79 7.34
C ALA A 81 -19.79 -9.54 7.10
N TYR A 82 -19.34 -9.30 5.87
CA TYR A 82 -18.49 -8.17 5.49
C TYR A 82 -19.32 -7.00 4.91
N PRO A 83 -18.82 -5.75 4.98
CA PRO A 83 -19.43 -4.61 4.31
C PRO A 83 -19.73 -4.89 2.82
N PRO A 84 -20.86 -4.39 2.29
CA PRO A 84 -21.82 -3.46 2.92
C PRO A 84 -22.86 -4.15 3.80
N HIS A 85 -22.75 -5.46 4.05
CA HIS A 85 -23.67 -6.17 4.92
C HIS A 85 -23.41 -5.88 6.39
N HIS A 86 -24.47 -5.93 7.20
CA HIS A 86 -24.40 -5.78 8.65
C HIS A 86 -24.77 -7.09 9.33
N THR A 87 -24.01 -7.46 10.35
CA THR A 87 -24.17 -8.70 11.11
C THR A 87 -23.76 -8.44 12.56
N ASN A 88 -24.29 -9.21 13.51
CA ASN A 88 -23.89 -9.10 14.92
C ASN A 88 -22.53 -9.81 15.18
N ASP A 89 -21.97 -9.62 16.38
CA ASP A 89 -20.63 -10.12 16.72
C ASP A 89 -20.55 -11.64 16.63
N ASP A 90 -21.58 -12.34 17.14
CA ASP A 90 -21.67 -13.81 17.12
C ASP A 90 -21.63 -14.38 15.69
N GLN A 91 -22.36 -13.75 14.77
CA GLN A 91 -22.38 -14.16 13.37
C GLN A 91 -21.03 -13.87 12.68
N LEU A 92 -20.42 -12.71 12.93
CA LEU A 92 -19.14 -12.34 12.36
C LEU A 92 -18.03 -13.31 12.82
N ILE A 93 -17.90 -13.54 14.14
CA ILE A 93 -16.85 -14.41 14.65
C ILE A 93 -17.06 -15.86 14.21
N LYS A 94 -18.31 -16.35 14.16
CA LYS A 94 -18.62 -17.69 13.65
C LYS A 94 -18.21 -17.85 12.18
N ALA A 95 -18.47 -16.83 11.34
CA ALA A 95 -18.04 -16.84 9.94
C ALA A 95 -16.50 -16.83 9.81
N VAL A 96 -15.81 -16.07 10.65
CA VAL A 96 -14.34 -16.03 10.71
C VAL A 96 -13.78 -17.39 11.12
N GLN A 97 -14.23 -17.97 12.23
CA GLN A 97 -13.78 -19.28 12.71
C GLN A 97 -14.01 -20.37 11.66
N THR A 98 -15.20 -20.42 11.07
CA THR A 98 -15.52 -21.37 9.99
C THR A 98 -14.58 -21.19 8.79
N THR A 99 -14.29 -19.95 8.42
CA THR A 99 -13.41 -19.65 7.29
C THR A 99 -11.97 -20.04 7.59
N LEU A 100 -11.46 -19.74 8.80
CA LEU A 100 -10.11 -20.10 9.21
C LEU A 100 -9.90 -21.63 9.20
N THR A 101 -10.89 -22.40 9.66
CA THR A 101 -10.86 -23.87 9.63
C THR A 101 -10.92 -24.41 8.20
N ARG A 102 -11.87 -23.91 7.38
CA ARG A 102 -12.10 -24.44 6.02
C ARG A 102 -11.03 -24.04 5.00
N HIS A 103 -10.42 -22.86 5.17
CA HIS A 103 -9.50 -22.27 4.21
C HIS A 103 -8.07 -22.14 4.75
N GLY A 104 -7.70 -22.89 5.80
CA GLY A 104 -6.38 -22.78 6.44
C GLY A 104 -5.18 -22.84 5.49
N ARG A 105 -5.19 -23.76 4.51
CA ARG A 105 -4.12 -23.87 3.49
C ARG A 105 -4.02 -22.63 2.60
N PHE A 106 -5.16 -22.06 2.17
CA PHE A 106 -5.15 -20.82 1.39
C PHE A 106 -4.55 -19.69 2.23
N ILE A 107 -4.98 -19.59 3.49
CA ILE A 107 -4.52 -18.55 4.40
C ILE A 107 -3.01 -18.69 4.64
N GLU A 108 -2.51 -19.89 4.94
CA GLU A 108 -1.07 -20.13 5.09
C GLU A 108 -0.26 -19.65 3.88
N ASN A 109 -0.68 -20.04 2.68
CA ASN A 109 -0.04 -19.59 1.44
C ASN A 109 -0.15 -18.08 1.24
N TRP A 110 -1.27 -17.47 1.62
CA TRP A 110 -1.45 -16.02 1.52
C TRP A 110 -0.47 -15.26 2.44
N LEU A 111 -0.29 -15.78 3.65
CA LEU A 111 0.54 -15.17 4.69
C LEU A 111 2.03 -15.24 4.39
N THR A 112 2.53 -16.12 3.51
CA THR A 112 3.97 -16.22 3.21
C THR A 112 4.53 -14.95 2.55
N TYR A 113 3.68 -14.20 1.86
CA TYR A 113 4.07 -12.96 1.20
C TYR A 113 3.83 -11.74 2.11
N PRO A 114 4.76 -10.78 2.16
CA PRO A 114 4.60 -9.57 2.94
C PRO A 114 3.44 -8.70 2.45
N PRO A 115 2.87 -7.83 3.31
CA PRO A 115 2.00 -6.76 2.86
C PRO A 115 2.76 -5.88 1.89
N GLN A 116 2.13 -5.52 0.78
CA GLN A 116 2.67 -4.57 -0.17
C GLN A 116 1.77 -3.35 -0.19
N THR A 117 2.22 -2.32 0.52
CA THR A 117 1.38 -1.19 0.89
C THR A 117 1.31 -0.16 -0.24
N ASN A 118 0.38 -0.37 -1.17
CA ASN A 118 0.16 0.51 -2.33
C ASN A 118 -1.00 1.50 -2.11
N GLU A 119 -0.89 2.33 -1.07
CA GLU A 119 -1.91 3.36 -0.79
C GLU A 119 -1.79 4.50 -1.81
N VAL A 120 -2.75 4.58 -2.73
CA VAL A 120 -2.77 5.58 -3.82
C VAL A 120 -3.01 7.00 -3.29
N ALA A 121 -3.65 7.17 -2.12
CA ALA A 121 -3.85 8.49 -1.53
C ALA A 121 -2.52 9.20 -1.16
N ARG A 122 -1.41 8.47 -1.06
CA ARG A 122 -0.08 9.08 -0.82
C ARG A 122 0.39 9.95 -1.98
N SER A 123 -0.15 9.77 -3.18
CA SER A 123 0.06 10.70 -4.29
C SER A 123 -0.40 12.13 -3.99
N ALA A 124 -1.26 12.36 -2.98
CA ALA A 124 -1.65 13.70 -2.56
C ALA A 124 -0.47 14.56 -2.06
N GLY A 125 0.62 13.93 -1.59
CA GLY A 125 1.87 14.61 -1.28
C GLY A 125 2.82 14.73 -2.47
N LEU A 126 2.76 13.79 -3.42
CA LEU A 126 3.63 13.78 -4.61
C LEU A 126 3.24 14.83 -5.64
N ILE A 127 1.94 15.01 -5.89
CA ILE A 127 1.41 16.01 -6.84
C ILE A 127 1.92 17.42 -6.54
N PRO A 128 1.73 17.99 -5.33
CA PRO A 128 2.18 19.35 -5.05
C PRO A 128 3.71 19.47 -5.06
N ALA A 129 4.44 18.43 -4.64
CA ALA A 129 5.90 18.41 -4.73
C ALA A 129 6.37 18.47 -6.20
N ALA A 130 5.78 17.67 -7.08
CA ALA A 130 6.09 17.67 -8.50
C ALA A 130 5.67 18.99 -9.18
N MET A 131 4.55 19.60 -8.78
CA MET A 131 4.14 20.91 -9.29
C MET A 131 5.15 22.01 -8.94
N TRP A 132 5.63 22.00 -7.70
CA TRP A 132 6.66 22.93 -7.24
C TRP A 132 7.94 22.74 -8.05
N LEU A 133 8.41 21.49 -8.18
CA LEU A 133 9.60 21.14 -8.97
C LEU A 133 9.48 21.59 -10.44
N GLN A 134 8.33 21.33 -11.07
CA GLN A 134 8.07 21.74 -12.44
C GLN A 134 8.16 23.26 -12.62
N HIS A 135 7.64 24.02 -11.66
CA HIS A 135 7.71 25.48 -11.67
C HIS A 135 9.15 26.00 -11.49
N GLN A 136 9.91 25.40 -10.57
CA GLN A 136 11.29 25.83 -10.28
C GLN A 136 12.22 25.55 -11.46
N TYR A 137 12.21 24.31 -11.97
CA TYR A 137 13.23 23.85 -12.92
C TYR A 137 12.77 23.92 -14.37
N LYS A 138 11.45 23.84 -14.63
CA LYS A 138 10.88 23.85 -15.99
C LYS A 138 11.46 22.76 -16.91
N LEU A 139 11.94 21.67 -16.33
CA LEU A 139 12.44 20.50 -17.05
C LEU A 139 11.41 19.37 -17.02
N PRO A 140 11.38 18.47 -18.02
CA PRO A 140 10.68 17.20 -17.91
C PRO A 140 11.23 16.37 -16.75
N ILE A 141 10.33 15.71 -16.02
CA ILE A 141 10.66 14.93 -14.82
C ILE A 141 10.72 13.45 -15.18
N PHE A 142 11.77 12.75 -14.77
CA PHE A 142 11.76 11.29 -14.75
C PHE A 142 11.70 10.77 -13.32
N LEU A 143 10.84 9.77 -13.11
CA LEU A 143 10.50 9.25 -11.80
C LEU A 143 11.28 7.99 -11.47
N SER A 144 11.63 7.85 -10.20
CA SER A 144 12.20 6.62 -9.64
C SER A 144 11.60 6.36 -8.25
N GLU A 145 10.66 5.43 -8.16
CA GLU A 145 10.05 5.03 -6.89
C GLU A 145 10.75 3.81 -6.28
N LEU A 146 11.26 3.96 -5.06
CA LEU A 146 11.90 2.90 -4.28
C LEU A 146 10.84 2.13 -3.48
N GLY A 147 10.77 0.80 -3.66
CA GLY A 147 9.76 -0.06 -3.03
C GLY A 147 8.35 0.25 -3.54
N ALA A 148 8.20 0.25 -4.86
CA ALA A 148 7.02 0.72 -5.57
C ALA A 148 5.82 -0.24 -5.53
N SER A 149 5.96 -1.45 -4.96
CA SER A 149 4.94 -2.51 -5.04
C SER A 149 4.51 -2.75 -6.49
N ALA A 150 3.29 -2.38 -6.85
CA ALA A 150 2.72 -2.49 -8.20
C ALA A 150 2.82 -1.20 -9.02
N GLY A 151 3.50 -0.18 -8.50
CA GLY A 151 3.76 1.09 -9.19
C GLY A 151 2.54 2.00 -9.33
N LEU A 152 1.46 1.82 -8.54
CA LEU A 152 0.24 2.62 -8.67
C LEU A 152 0.48 4.12 -8.40
N ASN A 153 1.41 4.45 -7.49
CA ASN A 153 1.75 5.84 -7.17
C ASN A 153 2.65 6.52 -8.24
N LEU A 154 3.29 5.77 -9.15
CA LEU A 154 4.06 6.32 -10.28
C LEU A 154 3.17 7.03 -11.32
N GLY A 155 1.86 6.82 -11.26
CA GLY A 155 0.87 7.49 -12.11
C GLY A 155 0.30 8.79 -11.55
N PHE A 156 0.93 9.39 -10.53
CA PHE A 156 0.35 10.54 -9.82
C PHE A 156 0.03 11.75 -10.72
N ASP A 157 0.73 11.91 -11.85
CA ASP A 157 0.51 12.96 -12.84
C ASP A 157 -0.81 12.80 -13.64
N ARG A 158 -1.48 11.65 -13.47
CA ARG A 158 -2.78 11.34 -14.08
C ARG A 158 -3.93 11.42 -13.08
N PHE A 159 -3.66 11.77 -11.83
CA PHE A 159 -4.67 11.92 -10.78
C PHE A 159 -5.03 13.39 -10.62
N ALA A 160 -6.24 13.66 -10.16
CA ALA A 160 -6.63 14.99 -9.72
C ALA A 160 -6.38 15.15 -8.22
N LEU A 161 -6.01 16.36 -7.80
CA LEU A 161 -5.91 16.77 -6.41
C LEU A 161 -6.88 17.93 -6.17
N THR A 162 -7.89 17.68 -5.34
CA THR A 162 -8.87 18.66 -4.90
C THR A 162 -8.52 19.12 -3.49
N VAL A 163 -8.34 20.42 -3.32
CA VAL A 163 -8.11 21.08 -2.02
C VAL A 163 -9.12 22.24 -1.89
N PRO A 164 -9.28 22.88 -0.72
CA PRO A 164 -10.25 23.96 -0.56
C PRO A 164 -10.13 25.05 -1.64
N GLY A 165 -11.21 25.19 -2.43
CA GLY A 165 -11.34 26.18 -3.50
C GLY A 165 -10.55 25.90 -4.79
N HIS A 166 -9.81 24.79 -4.89
CA HIS A 166 -8.95 24.51 -6.04
C HIS A 166 -8.97 23.03 -6.43
N ARG A 167 -8.86 22.79 -7.74
CA ARG A 167 -8.65 21.45 -8.29
C ARG A 167 -7.50 21.49 -9.28
N PHE A 168 -6.53 20.61 -9.06
CA PHE A 168 -5.40 20.39 -9.94
C PHE A 168 -5.55 19.02 -10.60
N GLY A 169 -5.02 18.86 -11.80
CA GLY A 169 -5.14 17.59 -12.51
C GLY A 169 -5.37 17.77 -14.00
N PRO A 170 -5.29 16.67 -14.76
CA PRO A 170 -5.81 16.63 -16.12
C PRO A 170 -7.35 16.84 -16.13
N ASP A 171 -7.89 17.22 -17.28
CA ASP A 171 -9.34 17.34 -17.48
C ASP A 171 -10.07 16.02 -17.23
N GLN A 172 -9.45 14.90 -17.61
CA GLN A 172 -9.94 13.54 -17.42
C GLN A 172 -8.98 12.75 -16.53
N PRO A 173 -9.05 12.91 -15.18
CA PRO A 173 -8.18 12.17 -14.30
C PRO A 173 -8.61 10.71 -14.17
N VAL A 174 -7.65 9.85 -13.86
CA VAL A 174 -7.91 8.44 -13.50
C VAL A 174 -8.70 8.34 -12.21
N LEU A 175 -8.44 9.23 -11.25
CA LEU A 175 -9.11 9.31 -9.95
C LEU A 175 -8.94 10.71 -9.35
N ASP A 176 -9.77 11.04 -8.36
CA ASP A 176 -9.69 12.29 -7.59
C ASP A 176 -9.18 12.00 -6.17
N LEU A 177 -8.27 12.86 -5.70
CA LEU A 177 -7.74 12.87 -4.34
C LEU A 177 -8.23 14.14 -3.65
N ALA A 178 -9.04 13.99 -2.61
CA ALA A 178 -9.53 15.10 -1.79
C ALA A 178 -9.13 14.88 -0.32
N PRO A 179 -7.85 15.07 0.04
CA PRO A 179 -7.41 14.94 1.42
C PRO A 179 -7.96 16.07 2.30
N ASP A 180 -8.01 15.85 3.62
CA ASP A 180 -8.13 16.94 4.58
C ASP A 180 -6.86 17.81 4.50
N TRP A 181 -6.95 18.90 3.73
CA TRP A 181 -5.81 19.74 3.41
C TRP A 181 -5.60 20.83 4.46
N TYR A 182 -4.39 20.89 5.01
CA TYR A 182 -3.96 21.93 5.95
C TYR A 182 -2.71 22.63 5.43
N GLY A 183 -2.74 23.96 5.45
CA GLY A 183 -1.64 24.80 4.97
C GLY A 183 -1.95 25.49 3.64
N PRO A 184 -0.94 26.13 3.03
CA PRO A 184 -1.12 26.87 1.78
C PRO A 184 -1.62 25.98 0.64
N VAL A 185 -2.42 26.54 -0.26
CA VAL A 185 -2.80 25.89 -1.51
C VAL A 185 -1.54 25.64 -2.35
N PRO A 186 -1.41 24.46 -2.99
CA PRO A 186 -0.30 24.19 -3.91
C PRO A 186 -0.18 25.27 -4.99
N THR A 187 1.05 25.70 -5.27
CA THR A 187 1.38 26.59 -6.37
C THR A 187 2.32 25.88 -7.34
N GLY A 188 2.37 26.34 -8.59
CA GLY A 188 3.31 25.84 -9.59
C GLY A 188 2.64 25.46 -10.91
N LEU A 189 3.34 24.65 -11.69
CA LEU A 189 2.89 24.18 -13.01
C LEU A 189 2.57 22.69 -12.93
N TRP A 190 1.62 22.21 -13.74
CA TRP A 190 1.34 20.77 -13.80
C TRP A 190 2.59 20.02 -14.32
N PRO A 191 3.02 18.93 -13.65
CA PRO A 191 4.28 18.26 -13.99
C PRO A 191 4.24 17.59 -15.36
N HIS A 192 5.34 17.70 -16.11
CA HIS A 192 5.57 16.96 -17.34
C HIS A 192 6.44 15.73 -17.04
N ILE A 193 5.81 14.55 -16.96
CA ILE A 193 6.51 13.29 -16.68
C ILE A 193 7.01 12.67 -17.99
N ALA A 194 8.33 12.66 -18.19
CA ALA A 194 8.97 12.06 -19.37
C ALA A 194 9.11 10.54 -19.26
N GLU A 195 9.40 10.03 -18.07
CA GLU A 195 9.49 8.59 -17.79
C GLU A 195 9.09 8.29 -16.35
N ARG A 196 8.52 7.10 -16.13
CA ARG A 196 8.29 6.56 -14.80
C ARG A 196 8.81 5.13 -14.69
N ARG A 197 9.56 4.84 -13.62
CA ARG A 197 10.03 3.48 -13.31
C ARG A 197 10.10 3.29 -11.81
N GLY A 198 9.78 2.10 -11.34
CA GLY A 198 9.89 1.72 -9.93
C GLY A 198 10.71 0.47 -9.76
N VAL A 199 10.98 0.13 -8.51
CA VAL A 199 11.58 -1.15 -8.12
C VAL A 199 10.91 -1.70 -6.87
N ASP A 200 10.72 -3.01 -6.81
CA ASP A 200 10.26 -3.71 -5.62
C ASP A 200 10.95 -5.09 -5.54
N LEU A 201 11.04 -5.65 -4.34
CA LEU A 201 11.60 -7.01 -4.17
C LEU A 201 10.68 -8.06 -4.79
N ASN A 202 9.36 -7.84 -4.77
CA ASN A 202 8.36 -8.79 -5.27
C ASN A 202 7.26 -8.03 -6.02
N PRO A 203 7.54 -7.33 -7.13
CA PRO A 203 6.56 -6.46 -7.77
C PRO A 203 5.29 -7.21 -8.13
N LEU A 204 4.14 -6.64 -7.76
CA LEU A 204 2.83 -7.16 -8.14
C LEU A 204 2.49 -6.67 -9.54
N ASP A 205 1.89 -7.54 -10.34
CA ASP A 205 1.42 -7.24 -11.69
C ASP A 205 -0.10 -6.94 -11.67
N PRO A 206 -0.52 -5.67 -11.76
CA PRO A 206 -1.94 -5.31 -11.70
C PRO A 206 -2.80 -5.93 -12.81
N THR A 207 -2.20 -6.44 -13.89
CA THR A 207 -2.94 -7.12 -14.97
C THR A 207 -3.38 -8.53 -14.58
N LYS A 208 -2.71 -9.14 -13.59
CA LYS A 208 -3.05 -10.47 -13.09
C LYS A 208 -4.13 -10.36 -12.04
N HIS A 209 -5.16 -11.18 -12.19
CA HIS A 209 -6.31 -11.20 -11.27
C HIS A 209 -5.89 -11.42 -9.81
N GLU A 210 -4.96 -12.33 -9.55
CA GLU A 210 -4.51 -12.66 -8.18
C GLU A 210 -3.79 -11.48 -7.50
N ASP A 211 -2.92 -10.80 -8.24
CA ASP A 211 -2.18 -9.63 -7.77
C ASP A 211 -3.09 -8.41 -7.57
N ALA A 212 -4.02 -8.18 -8.50
CA ALA A 212 -5.06 -7.17 -8.34
C ALA A 212 -5.94 -7.44 -7.12
N THR A 213 -6.37 -8.70 -6.91
CA THR A 213 -7.11 -9.10 -5.71
C THR A 213 -6.28 -8.88 -4.45
N ARG A 214 -4.97 -9.19 -4.47
CA ARG A 214 -4.07 -8.93 -3.34
C ARG A 214 -3.98 -7.43 -3.02
N LEU A 215 -3.80 -6.57 -4.01
CA LEU A 215 -3.79 -5.11 -3.83
C LEU A 215 -5.09 -4.60 -3.17
N ILE A 216 -6.25 -5.13 -3.58
CA ILE A 216 -7.56 -4.77 -3.01
C ILE A 216 -7.79 -5.39 -1.63
N ALA A 217 -7.33 -6.62 -1.39
CA ALA A 217 -7.52 -7.34 -0.14
C ALA A 217 -6.82 -6.66 1.05
N TYR A 218 -5.72 -5.95 0.79
CA TYR A 218 -5.03 -5.11 1.78
C TYR A 218 -5.68 -3.74 2.01
N GLN A 219 -6.71 -3.37 1.23
CA GLN A 219 -7.58 -2.23 1.53
C GLN A 219 -8.68 -2.66 2.51
N TRP A 220 -9.23 -1.69 3.25
CA TRP A 220 -10.28 -1.96 4.23
C TRP A 220 -11.66 -1.98 3.56
N PRO A 221 -12.48 -3.02 3.78
CA PRO A 221 -13.76 -3.22 3.10
C PRO A 221 -14.81 -2.16 3.46
N ASP A 222 -14.67 -1.46 4.59
CA ASP A 222 -15.50 -0.34 5.01
C ASP A 222 -15.00 1.02 4.51
N GLN A 223 -13.98 1.05 3.64
CA GLN A 223 -13.51 2.25 2.95
C GLN A 223 -13.72 2.14 1.43
N PRO A 224 -14.97 2.18 0.94
CA PRO A 224 -15.29 1.93 -0.47
C PRO A 224 -14.61 2.92 -1.43
N GLU A 225 -14.45 4.19 -1.03
CA GLU A 225 -13.75 5.18 -1.85
C GLU A 225 -12.27 4.85 -2.04
N ARG A 226 -11.62 4.34 -0.98
CA ARG A 226 -10.22 3.90 -1.02
C ARG A 226 -10.05 2.70 -1.97
N ILE A 227 -10.98 1.76 -1.90
CA ILE A 227 -11.04 0.62 -2.84
C ILE A 227 -11.28 1.12 -4.27
N ALA A 228 -12.20 2.07 -4.47
CA ALA A 228 -12.51 2.61 -5.79
C ALA A 228 -11.28 3.29 -6.43
N ARG A 229 -10.55 4.12 -5.68
CA ARG A 229 -9.28 4.72 -6.13
C ARG A 229 -8.25 3.67 -6.51
N THR A 230 -8.09 2.64 -5.68
CA THR A 230 -7.14 1.54 -5.95
C THR A 230 -7.52 0.78 -7.22
N ARG A 231 -8.81 0.47 -7.43
CA ARG A 231 -9.31 -0.17 -8.66
C ARG A 231 -9.07 0.71 -9.89
N ALA A 232 -9.32 2.02 -9.78
CA ALA A 232 -9.08 2.96 -10.87
C ALA A 232 -7.59 3.01 -11.27
N ALA A 233 -6.70 3.05 -10.27
CA ALA A 233 -5.26 3.01 -10.48
C ALA A 233 -4.78 1.69 -11.10
N ILE A 234 -5.31 0.54 -10.66
CA ILE A 234 -5.04 -0.78 -11.26
C ILE A 234 -5.46 -0.80 -12.74
N ALA A 235 -6.68 -0.35 -13.05
CA ALA A 235 -7.22 -0.36 -14.40
C ALA A 235 -6.44 0.54 -15.38
N HIS A 236 -5.76 1.57 -14.87
CA HIS A 236 -4.99 2.53 -15.66
C HIS A 236 -3.49 2.48 -15.37
N HIS A 237 -3.00 1.39 -14.77
CA HIS A 237 -1.58 1.22 -14.49
C HIS A 237 -0.76 1.40 -15.78
N SER A 238 0.38 2.07 -15.67
CA SER A 238 1.19 2.46 -16.83
C SER A 238 2.68 2.54 -16.50
N ALA A 239 3.07 2.00 -15.35
CA ALA A 239 4.42 2.08 -14.84
C ALA A 239 5.08 0.70 -14.86
N ASN A 240 6.35 0.68 -15.24
CA ASN A 240 7.18 -0.52 -15.14
C ASN A 240 7.83 -0.55 -13.76
N VAL A 241 7.69 -1.68 -13.07
CA VAL A 241 8.36 -1.94 -11.79
C VAL A 241 9.33 -3.10 -11.98
N ASP A 242 10.62 -2.82 -11.79
CA ASP A 242 11.65 -3.85 -11.85
C ASP A 242 11.64 -4.70 -10.57
N THR A 243 12.04 -5.95 -10.71
CA THR A 243 12.32 -6.81 -9.55
C THR A 243 13.76 -6.57 -9.09
N GLY A 244 13.96 -6.19 -7.84
CA GLY A 244 15.30 -6.00 -7.28
C GLY A 244 15.34 -5.31 -5.93
N ASP A 245 16.55 -5.27 -5.34
CA ASP A 245 16.82 -4.41 -4.19
C ASP A 245 16.79 -2.94 -4.61
N ALA A 246 16.14 -2.10 -3.81
CA ALA A 246 15.90 -0.72 -4.18
C ALA A 246 17.18 0.13 -4.26
N ILE A 247 18.18 -0.17 -3.44
CA ILE A 247 19.43 0.60 -3.37
C ILE A 247 20.41 0.16 -4.46
N ASP A 248 20.48 -1.15 -4.75
CA ASP A 248 21.23 -1.65 -5.92
C ASP A 248 20.64 -1.12 -7.23
N TRP A 249 19.31 -1.14 -7.36
CA TRP A 249 18.63 -0.56 -8.51
C TRP A 249 18.85 0.95 -8.63
N LEU A 250 18.82 1.67 -7.51
CA LEU A 250 19.09 3.10 -7.49
C LEU A 250 20.51 3.43 -7.97
N ALA A 251 21.51 2.65 -7.56
CA ALA A 251 22.89 2.83 -8.01
C ALA A 251 22.98 2.78 -9.55
N HIS A 252 22.37 1.77 -10.17
CA HIS A 252 22.32 1.66 -11.63
C HIS A 252 21.49 2.76 -12.30
N ARG A 253 20.38 3.19 -11.68
CA ARG A 253 19.57 4.30 -12.24
C ARG A 253 20.33 5.62 -12.26
N LEU A 254 21.25 5.83 -11.33
CA LEU A 254 22.06 7.05 -11.21
C LEU A 254 23.30 7.06 -12.13
N GLU A 255 23.70 5.93 -12.70
CA GLU A 255 24.83 5.83 -13.65
C GLU A 255 24.54 6.45 -15.02
N LEU A 256 23.28 6.74 -15.33
CA LEU A 256 22.83 7.25 -16.61
C LEU A 256 22.35 8.71 -16.47
N PRO A 257 23.23 9.72 -16.67
CA PRO A 257 22.82 11.12 -16.72
C PRO A 257 21.72 11.32 -17.77
N ARG A 258 20.75 12.15 -17.44
CA ARG A 258 19.67 12.54 -18.35
C ARG A 258 19.68 14.05 -18.53
N ASP A 259 20.54 14.50 -19.43
CA ASP A 259 20.68 15.91 -19.75
C ASP A 259 19.32 16.54 -20.04
N GLY A 260 19.09 17.72 -19.48
CA GLY A 260 17.83 18.45 -19.62
C GLY A 260 16.62 17.83 -18.91
N HIS A 261 16.82 16.91 -17.97
CA HIS A 261 15.75 16.33 -17.16
C HIS A 261 15.97 16.54 -15.66
N LEU A 262 14.86 16.59 -14.92
CA LEU A 262 14.87 16.54 -13.46
C LEU A 262 14.63 15.09 -12.99
N HIS A 263 15.54 14.56 -12.16
CA HIS A 263 15.35 13.25 -11.51
C HIS A 263 14.58 13.40 -10.21
N LEU A 264 13.33 12.93 -10.16
CA LEU A 264 12.59 12.81 -8.92
C LEU A 264 12.65 11.38 -8.39
N ILE A 265 13.48 11.19 -7.36
CA ILE A 265 13.62 9.92 -6.63
C ILE A 265 12.80 10.01 -5.35
N TYR A 266 11.92 9.04 -5.11
CA TYR A 266 11.05 9.06 -3.94
C TYR A 266 10.68 7.65 -3.48
N HIS A 267 10.04 7.58 -2.31
CA HIS A 267 9.30 6.42 -1.85
C HIS A 267 8.04 6.92 -1.15
N THR A 268 6.98 6.14 -1.14
CA THR A 268 5.74 6.51 -0.44
C THR A 268 5.67 5.96 0.99
N ILE A 269 6.44 4.91 1.28
CA ILE A 269 6.57 4.33 2.64
C ILE A 269 7.82 3.47 2.83
N ALA A 270 8.44 2.98 1.74
CA ALA A 270 9.35 1.85 1.76
C ALA A 270 10.64 2.05 2.59
N TRP A 271 11.18 3.28 2.64
CA TRP A 271 12.50 3.55 3.21
C TRP A 271 12.67 3.09 4.66
N GLN A 272 11.60 3.18 5.46
CA GLN A 272 11.64 2.75 6.87
C GLN A 272 11.82 1.23 7.04
N TYR A 273 11.54 0.46 5.99
CA TYR A 273 11.71 -1.00 5.98
C TYR A 273 13.11 -1.42 5.49
N PHE A 274 13.90 -0.50 4.95
CA PHE A 274 15.24 -0.83 4.48
C PHE A 274 16.18 -1.05 5.67
N PRO A 275 17.07 -2.05 5.61
CA PRO A 275 18.10 -2.24 6.63
C PRO A 275 18.95 -0.96 6.82
N PRO A 276 19.43 -0.68 8.04
CA PRO A 276 20.21 0.54 8.33
C PRO A 276 21.40 0.77 7.37
N GLU A 277 22.10 -0.30 7.00
CA GLU A 277 23.21 -0.27 6.04
C GLU A 277 22.76 0.14 4.64
N GLN A 278 21.60 -0.35 4.17
CA GLN A 278 21.03 0.02 2.88
C GLN A 278 20.56 1.48 2.89
N GLN A 279 19.96 1.95 3.99
CA GLN A 279 19.61 3.37 4.14
C GLN A 279 20.86 4.27 4.11
N ALA A 280 21.95 3.86 4.76
CA ALA A 280 23.20 4.61 4.77
C ALA A 280 23.82 4.70 3.37
N ARG A 281 23.88 3.57 2.65
CA ARG A 281 24.34 3.52 1.26
C ARG A 281 23.46 4.36 0.33
N GLY A 282 22.14 4.24 0.45
CA GLY A 282 21.20 5.03 -0.34
C GLY A 282 21.35 6.54 -0.13
N ARG A 283 21.52 7.00 1.12
CA ARG A 283 21.83 8.42 1.41
C ARG A 283 23.12 8.88 0.75
N ALA A 284 24.17 8.06 0.79
CA ALA A 284 25.44 8.39 0.15
C ALA A 284 25.32 8.50 -1.38
N LEU A 285 24.59 7.59 -2.03
CA LEU A 285 24.32 7.64 -3.47
C LEU A 285 23.56 8.92 -3.87
N LEU A 286 22.49 9.24 -3.13
CA LEU A 286 21.69 10.45 -3.38
C LEU A 286 22.52 11.73 -3.17
N ALA A 287 23.34 11.79 -2.13
CA ALA A 287 24.20 12.94 -1.87
C ALA A 287 25.27 13.12 -2.96
N HIS A 288 25.88 12.03 -3.41
CA HIS A 288 26.85 12.05 -4.50
C HIS A 288 26.22 12.53 -5.81
N ALA A 289 25.08 11.94 -6.20
CA ALA A 289 24.36 12.35 -7.41
C ALA A 289 23.90 13.82 -7.34
N GLY A 290 23.37 14.26 -6.19
CA GLY A 290 22.95 15.65 -5.99
C GLY A 290 24.10 16.65 -6.10
N ALA A 291 25.32 16.28 -5.69
CA ALA A 291 26.51 17.13 -5.83
C ALA A 291 27.01 17.26 -7.29
N GLN A 292 26.59 16.36 -8.18
CA GLN A 292 26.92 16.39 -9.61
C GLN A 292 25.79 16.95 -10.48
N ALA A 293 24.62 17.24 -9.90
CA ALA A 293 23.49 17.81 -10.62
C ALA A 293 23.76 19.29 -10.95
N THR A 294 23.38 19.70 -12.17
CA THR A 294 23.59 21.05 -12.73
C THR A 294 22.29 21.79 -12.96
#